data_AF-A0AA88IIH5-F1
#
_entry.id   AF-A0AA88IIH5-F1
#
_cell.length_a   1.000
_cell.length_b   1.000
_cell.length_c   1.000
_cell.angle_alpha   90.00
_cell.angle_beta   90.00
_cell.angle_gamma   90.00
#
_symmetry.space_group_name_H-M   'P 1'
#
loop_
_entity.id
_entity.type
_entity.pdbx_description
1 polymer ?
#
loop_
_entity_poly.entity_id
_entity_poly.type
_entity_poly.pdbx_seq_one_letter_code
_entity_poly.pdbx_strand_id
1 'polypeptide(L)'
;MSGVLYGFEALGAKFAFTFKVKVSNWHVSATSLTLDQDLSEENITAEIGQTVTLPCHVPQNRPVLILEWVRADLGTEYVFFLRDDQPDPENQNPSFTNRVQLKDRNMKNGDLSLVLKDVTIDDRGKYECHIVLVGANRGKRASFDTEPIKIIHLEVRQPANRRGRVGLAVGLTTLATLLLVLVAAFGVVIFRNCQVSKKPTSFQFSVDEEFRLQ
;
A
#
# COMPACT_ATOMS: atom_id res chain seq x y z
N MET A 1 -0.75 -53.72 -32.69
CA MET A 1 -2.15 -53.34 -32.38
C MET A 1 -2.11 -52.49 -31.13
N SER A 2 -2.27 -51.17 -31.26
CA SER A 2 -2.25 -50.23 -30.15
C SER A 2 -3.64 -50.23 -29.49
N GLY A 3 -3.72 -50.60 -28.22
CA GLY A 3 -4.98 -50.57 -27.45
C GLY A 3 -4.95 -49.41 -26.45
N VAL A 4 -6.03 -48.62 -26.42
CA VAL A 4 -6.27 -47.60 -25.38
C VAL A 4 -7.24 -48.20 -24.37
N LEU A 5 -6.85 -48.24 -23.10
CA LEU A 5 -7.71 -48.67 -22.00
C LEU A 5 -8.04 -47.45 -21.14
N TYR A 6 -9.32 -47.24 -20.88
CA TYR A 6 -9.82 -46.17 -20.01
C TYR A 6 -10.21 -46.78 -18.66
N GLY A 7 -9.70 -46.21 -17.57
CA GLY A 7 -10.05 -46.60 -16.20
C GLY A 7 -10.58 -45.39 -15.44
N PHE A 8 -11.72 -45.56 -14.77
CA PHE A 8 -12.36 -44.55 -13.93
C PHE A 8 -12.18 -44.94 -12.47
N GLU A 9 -11.57 -44.08 -11.65
CA GLU A 9 -11.42 -44.30 -10.22
C GLU A 9 -11.95 -43.06 -9.48
N ALA A 10 -13.00 -43.24 -8.69
CA ALA A 10 -13.64 -42.16 -7.94
C ALA A 10 -13.08 -42.09 -6.52
N LEU A 11 -12.33 -41.02 -6.23
CA LEU A 11 -11.90 -40.67 -4.88
C LEU A 11 -12.54 -39.33 -4.50
N GLY A 12 -13.81 -39.36 -4.10
CA GLY A 12 -14.59 -38.16 -3.76
C GLY A 12 -14.96 -37.28 -4.96
N ALA A 13 -15.18 -35.97 -4.75
CA ALA A 13 -15.59 -35.00 -5.78
C ALA A 13 -14.51 -34.64 -6.82
N LYS A 14 -13.45 -35.45 -6.93
CA LYS A 14 -12.32 -35.24 -7.83
C LYS A 14 -12.29 -36.37 -8.84
N PHE A 15 -12.40 -36.01 -10.13
CA PHE A 15 -12.35 -36.95 -11.24
C PHE A 15 -10.92 -36.97 -11.81
N ALA A 16 -10.21 -38.09 -11.67
CA ALA A 16 -8.92 -38.30 -12.29
C ALA A 16 -9.05 -39.25 -13.49
N PHE A 17 -8.68 -38.79 -14.68
CA PHE A 17 -8.61 -39.63 -15.89
C PHE A 17 -7.15 -40.03 -16.12
N THR A 18 -6.86 -41.33 -16.08
CA THR A 18 -5.52 -41.84 -16.40
C THR A 18 -5.49 -42.39 -17.82
N PHE A 19 -4.64 -41.81 -18.67
CA PHE A 19 -4.38 -42.33 -20.02
C PHE A 19 -3.09 -43.14 -20.01
N LYS A 20 -3.19 -44.46 -20.19
CA LYS A 20 -2.02 -45.34 -20.39
C LYS A 20 -1.82 -45.59 -21.89
N VAL A 21 -0.84 -44.94 -22.49
CA VAL A 21 -0.44 -45.21 -23.88
C VAL A 21 0.74 -46.19 -23.86
N LYS A 22 0.59 -47.36 -24.50
CA LYS A 22 1.65 -48.37 -24.58
C LYS A 22 2.37 -48.26 -25.93
N VAL A 23 3.61 -47.75 -25.91
CA VAL A 23 4.50 -47.70 -27.09
C VAL A 23 5.75 -48.52 -26.77
N SER A 24 5.94 -49.62 -27.50
CA SER A 24 7.14 -50.50 -27.48
C SER A 24 7.85 -50.60 -26.12
N ASN A 25 7.27 -51.36 -25.19
CA ASN A 25 7.84 -51.71 -23.87
C ASN A 25 8.26 -50.57 -22.92
N TRP A 26 7.92 -49.31 -23.21
CA TRP A 26 8.05 -48.20 -22.28
C TRP A 26 6.67 -47.76 -21.77
N HIS A 27 6.57 -47.38 -20.49
CA HIS A 27 5.37 -46.78 -19.90
C HIS A 27 5.58 -45.27 -19.81
N VAL A 28 4.82 -44.51 -20.61
CA VAL A 28 4.72 -43.05 -20.46
C VAL A 28 3.40 -42.75 -19.76
N SER A 29 3.48 -42.22 -18.56
CA SER A 29 2.33 -41.67 -17.83
C SER A 29 2.27 -40.16 -18.11
N ALA A 30 1.25 -39.70 -18.82
CA ALA A 30 0.97 -38.28 -18.96
C ALA A 30 -0.10 -37.88 -17.95
N THR A 31 0.26 -37.05 -16.97
CA THR A 31 -0.69 -36.42 -16.07
C THR A 31 -1.25 -35.19 -16.76
N SER A 32 -2.55 -35.15 -17.04
CA SER A 32 -3.20 -33.92 -17.51
C SER A 32 -3.21 -32.90 -16.36
N LEU A 33 -2.72 -31.68 -16.61
CA LEU A 33 -2.90 -30.56 -15.70
C LEU A 33 -4.38 -30.19 -15.67
N THR A 34 -5.03 -30.39 -14.54
CA THR A 34 -6.34 -29.82 -14.25
C THR A 34 -6.17 -28.32 -14.05
N LEU A 35 -6.93 -27.52 -14.80
CA LEU A 35 -7.10 -26.09 -14.51
C LEU A 35 -8.05 -26.01 -13.30
N ASP A 36 -7.50 -26.14 -12.08
CA ASP A 36 -8.24 -25.73 -10.89
C ASP A 36 -8.56 -24.24 -11.06
N GLN A 37 -9.81 -23.83 -10.87
CA GLN A 37 -10.10 -22.42 -10.56
C GLN A 37 -9.46 -22.17 -9.20
N ASP A 38 -8.18 -21.83 -9.21
CA ASP A 38 -7.44 -21.44 -8.03
C ASP A 38 -8.15 -20.22 -7.45
N LEU A 39 -8.80 -20.42 -6.32
CA LEU A 39 -9.42 -19.38 -5.51
C LEU A 39 -8.26 -18.59 -4.91
N SER A 40 -7.63 -17.77 -5.76
CA SER A 40 -6.33 -17.16 -5.49
C SER A 40 -6.49 -16.05 -4.46
N GLU A 41 -6.22 -16.39 -3.21
CA GLU A 41 -6.12 -15.39 -2.15
C GLU A 41 -4.96 -14.43 -2.43
N GLU A 42 -5.22 -13.13 -2.36
CA GLU A 42 -4.23 -12.10 -2.63
C GLU A 42 -4.06 -11.17 -1.43
N ASN A 43 -2.82 -10.79 -1.12
CA ASN A 43 -2.52 -9.87 -0.03
C ASN A 43 -2.15 -8.51 -0.60
N ILE A 44 -2.89 -7.47 -0.22
CA ILE A 44 -2.64 -6.09 -0.65
C ILE A 44 -2.32 -5.26 0.59
N THR A 45 -1.32 -4.39 0.48
CA THR A 45 -0.98 -3.44 1.53
C THR A 45 -1.27 -2.03 1.06
N ALA A 46 -1.93 -1.23 1.90
CA ALA A 46 -2.17 0.19 1.69
C ALA A 46 -1.72 1.00 2.91
N GLU A 47 -1.34 2.27 2.69
CA GLU A 47 -1.14 3.22 3.79
C GLU A 47 -2.43 4.01 4.06
N ILE A 48 -2.59 4.49 5.29
CA ILE A 48 -3.72 5.36 5.65
C ILE A 48 -3.79 6.58 4.73
N GLY A 49 -4.98 6.87 4.21
CA GLY A 49 -5.27 7.96 3.27
C GLY A 49 -5.01 7.61 1.80
N GLN A 50 -4.47 6.42 1.48
CA GLN A 50 -4.27 6.01 0.09
C GLN A 50 -5.58 5.58 -0.58
N THR A 51 -5.56 5.59 -1.91
CA THR A 51 -6.56 4.89 -2.74
C THR A 51 -5.97 3.57 -3.20
N VAL A 52 -6.69 2.48 -2.98
CA VAL A 52 -6.27 1.12 -3.34
C VAL A 52 -7.27 0.49 -4.30
N THR A 53 -6.79 -0.39 -5.17
CA THR A 53 -7.63 -1.18 -6.08
C THR A 53 -7.58 -2.65 -5.66
N LEU A 54 -8.75 -3.22 -5.39
CA LEU A 54 -8.96 -4.62 -5.07
C LEU A 54 -9.27 -5.37 -6.39
N PRO A 55 -8.34 -6.18 -6.93
CA PRO A 55 -8.50 -6.80 -8.23
C PRO A 55 -9.54 -7.92 -8.20
N CYS A 56 -10.48 -7.94 -9.14
CA CYS A 56 -11.35 -9.09 -9.37
C CYS A 56 -11.59 -9.21 -10.88
N HIS A 57 -11.42 -10.41 -11.41
CA HIS A 57 -11.49 -10.64 -12.85
C HIS A 57 -12.21 -11.92 -13.18
N VAL A 58 -13.08 -11.86 -14.19
CA VAL A 58 -13.80 -13.02 -14.71
C VAL A 58 -13.26 -13.35 -16.09
N PRO A 59 -12.73 -14.57 -16.30
CA PRO A 59 -12.10 -14.94 -17.58
C PRO A 59 -13.11 -15.07 -18.74
N GLN A 60 -14.40 -15.15 -18.44
CA GLN A 60 -15.47 -15.26 -19.44
C GLN A 60 -16.17 -13.91 -19.58
N ASN A 61 -16.24 -13.40 -20.81
CA ASN A 61 -16.98 -12.18 -21.14
C ASN A 61 -18.50 -12.46 -21.19
N ARG A 62 -19.05 -12.95 -20.08
CA ARG A 62 -20.50 -13.16 -19.89
C ARG A 62 -21.06 -11.97 -19.11
N PRO A 63 -22.31 -11.55 -19.40
CA PRO A 63 -22.93 -10.48 -18.64
C PRO A 63 -23.10 -10.89 -17.17
N VAL A 64 -22.68 -10.00 -16.29
CA VAL A 64 -22.80 -10.14 -14.84
C VAL A 64 -24.18 -9.63 -14.43
N LEU A 65 -24.99 -10.50 -13.83
CA LEU A 65 -26.31 -10.16 -13.31
C LEU A 65 -26.22 -9.48 -11.95
N ILE A 66 -25.35 -10.02 -11.08
CA ILE A 66 -25.10 -9.54 -9.73
C ILE A 66 -23.58 -9.51 -9.53
N LEU A 67 -23.07 -8.39 -9.03
CA LEU A 67 -21.72 -8.26 -8.49
C LEU A 67 -21.84 -7.77 -7.06
N GLU A 68 -21.24 -8.53 -6.15
CA GLU A 68 -21.23 -8.21 -4.74
C GLU A 68 -19.80 -8.26 -4.21
N TRP A 69 -19.43 -7.19 -3.51
CA TRP A 69 -18.24 -7.13 -2.69
C TRP A 69 -18.67 -7.12 -1.23
N VAL A 70 -18.23 -8.11 -0.48
CA VAL A 70 -18.47 -8.21 0.97
C VAL A 70 -17.16 -8.26 1.72
N ARG A 71 -17.27 -7.99 3.01
CA ARG A 71 -16.23 -8.23 3.98
C ARG A 71 -16.70 -9.31 4.93
N ALA A 72 -15.86 -10.32 5.15
CA ALA A 72 -16.24 -11.48 5.96
C ALA A 72 -16.57 -11.13 7.42
N ASP A 73 -16.09 -9.99 7.92
CA ASP A 73 -16.30 -9.50 9.29
C ASP A 73 -17.49 -8.54 9.45
N LEU A 74 -18.14 -8.09 8.37
CA LEU A 74 -19.25 -7.12 8.40
C LEU A 74 -20.65 -7.75 8.34
N GLY A 75 -20.75 -9.07 8.40
CA GLY A 75 -22.03 -9.77 8.41
C GLY A 75 -22.78 -9.63 7.07
N THR A 76 -23.99 -9.05 7.11
CA THR A 76 -24.88 -8.94 5.94
C THR A 76 -24.72 -7.63 5.17
N GLU A 77 -23.93 -6.68 5.65
CA GLU A 77 -23.71 -5.41 4.95
C GLU A 77 -22.65 -5.58 3.87
N TYR A 78 -22.92 -5.06 2.67
CA TYR A 78 -21.95 -5.13 1.57
C TYR A 78 -21.07 -3.89 1.51
N VAL A 79 -19.85 -4.09 1.02
CA VAL A 79 -18.93 -3.01 0.65
C VAL A 79 -19.46 -2.30 -0.60
N PHE A 80 -19.83 -3.07 -1.62
CA PHE A 80 -20.37 -2.58 -2.89
C PHE A 80 -21.29 -3.63 -3.50
N PHE A 81 -22.41 -3.21 -4.07
CA PHE A 81 -23.38 -4.10 -4.70
C PHE A 81 -23.89 -3.51 -6.01
N LEU A 82 -23.99 -4.36 -7.03
CA LEU A 82 -24.53 -4.05 -8.34
C LEU A 82 -25.48 -5.16 -8.77
N ARG A 83 -26.67 -4.78 -9.23
CA ARG A 83 -27.65 -5.69 -9.83
C ARG A 83 -28.22 -5.09 -11.10
N ASP A 84 -28.27 -5.87 -12.17
CA ASP A 84 -28.77 -5.41 -13.47
C ASP A 84 -28.12 -4.08 -13.92
N ASP A 85 -26.79 -3.99 -13.74
CA ASP A 85 -25.96 -2.79 -14.00
C ASP A 85 -26.34 -1.52 -13.20
N GLN A 86 -27.16 -1.65 -12.16
CA GLN A 86 -27.53 -0.55 -11.27
C GLN A 86 -26.96 -0.78 -9.86
N PRO A 87 -26.31 0.23 -9.26
CA PRO A 87 -25.86 0.13 -7.87
C PRO A 87 -27.06 0.17 -6.94
N ASP A 88 -27.07 -0.70 -5.95
CA ASP A 88 -28.06 -0.70 -4.88
C ASP A 88 -27.41 -0.13 -3.61
N PRO A 89 -27.86 1.02 -3.09
CA PRO A 89 -27.31 1.58 -1.86
C PRO A 89 -28.03 1.09 -0.58
N GLU A 90 -29.14 0.33 -0.67
CA GLU A 90 -30.05 0.11 0.47
C GLU A 90 -29.40 -0.54 1.70
N ASN A 91 -28.47 -1.48 1.49
CA ASN A 91 -27.79 -2.23 2.55
C ASN A 91 -26.25 -2.11 2.45
N GLN A 92 -25.77 -0.99 1.90
CA GLN A 92 -24.35 -0.68 1.85
C GLN A 92 -23.84 -0.31 3.25
N ASN A 93 -22.72 -0.90 3.66
CA ASN A 93 -22.09 -0.51 4.93
C ASN A 93 -21.71 0.99 4.89
N PRO A 94 -22.15 1.80 5.87
CA PRO A 94 -21.93 3.25 5.87
C PRO A 94 -20.46 3.70 5.80
N SER A 95 -19.52 2.86 6.25
CA SER A 95 -18.08 3.16 6.24
C SER A 95 -17.50 3.22 4.82
N PHE A 96 -18.21 2.68 3.84
CA PHE A 96 -17.80 2.62 2.43
C PHE A 96 -18.55 3.61 1.53
N THR A 97 -19.59 4.26 2.04
CA THR A 97 -20.37 5.24 1.28
C THR A 97 -19.45 6.36 0.74
N ASN A 98 -19.59 6.68 -0.55
CA ASN A 98 -18.74 7.65 -1.28
C ASN A 98 -17.24 7.31 -1.36
N ARG A 99 -16.80 6.17 -0.82
CA ARG A 99 -15.40 5.75 -0.82
C ARG A 99 -15.10 4.63 -1.80
N VAL A 100 -16.12 3.91 -2.27
CA VAL A 100 -15.96 2.79 -3.19
C VAL A 100 -16.60 3.05 -4.56
N GLN A 101 -15.98 2.50 -5.60
CA GLN A 101 -16.51 2.46 -6.96
C GLN A 101 -15.83 1.36 -7.77
N LEU A 102 -16.47 0.88 -8.84
CA LEU A 102 -15.77 0.03 -9.82
C LEU A 102 -14.65 0.82 -10.52
N LYS A 103 -13.56 0.12 -10.81
CA LYS A 103 -12.43 0.64 -11.60
C LYS A 103 -12.88 0.98 -13.02
N ASP A 104 -13.65 0.08 -13.65
CA ASP A 104 -14.36 0.35 -14.90
C ASP A 104 -15.86 0.09 -14.69
N ARG A 105 -16.67 1.14 -14.85
CA ARG A 105 -18.13 1.05 -14.73
C ARG A 105 -18.75 0.12 -15.78
N ASN A 106 -18.09 -0.05 -16.93
CA ASN A 106 -18.58 -0.93 -17.99
C ASN A 106 -18.07 -2.36 -17.83
N MET A 107 -17.26 -2.65 -16.80
CA MET A 107 -16.71 -3.97 -16.52
C MET A 107 -16.03 -4.61 -17.75
N LYS A 108 -15.34 -3.80 -18.56
CA LYS A 108 -14.79 -4.27 -19.84
C LYS A 108 -13.81 -5.41 -19.60
N ASN A 109 -13.85 -6.39 -20.50
CA ASN A 109 -13.03 -7.59 -20.42
C ASN A 109 -13.23 -8.38 -19.12
N GLY A 110 -14.33 -8.18 -18.38
CA GLY A 110 -14.55 -8.84 -17.09
C GLY A 110 -13.71 -8.28 -15.95
N ASP A 111 -13.21 -7.03 -16.04
CA ASP A 111 -12.56 -6.34 -14.91
C ASP A 111 -13.62 -5.83 -13.91
N LEU A 112 -13.74 -6.51 -12.78
CA LEU A 112 -14.68 -6.23 -11.69
C LEU A 112 -13.97 -5.60 -10.48
N SER A 113 -12.77 -5.05 -10.70
CA SER A 113 -11.95 -4.51 -9.61
C SER A 113 -12.63 -3.34 -8.90
N LEU A 114 -12.55 -3.32 -7.58
CA LEU A 114 -13.11 -2.28 -6.73
C LEU A 114 -12.04 -1.28 -6.32
N VAL A 115 -12.30 0.01 -6.48
CA VAL A 115 -11.44 1.09 -6.00
C VAL A 115 -11.97 1.58 -4.65
N LEU A 116 -11.15 1.50 -3.61
CA LEU A 116 -11.41 2.01 -2.26
C LEU A 116 -10.53 3.24 -2.00
N LYS A 117 -11.17 4.38 -1.70
CA LYS A 117 -10.51 5.66 -1.43
C LYS A 117 -10.35 5.93 0.06
N ASP A 118 -9.40 6.80 0.39
CA ASP A 118 -9.17 7.32 1.74
C ASP A 118 -9.03 6.21 2.80
N VAL A 119 -8.23 5.19 2.51
CA VAL A 119 -8.08 3.99 3.37
C VAL A 119 -7.79 4.36 4.82
N THR A 120 -8.46 3.68 5.74
CA THR A 120 -8.38 3.83 7.20
C THR A 120 -7.95 2.51 7.83
N ILE A 121 -7.56 2.52 9.10
CA ILE A 121 -7.15 1.29 9.80
C ILE A 121 -8.30 0.28 9.89
N ASP A 122 -9.54 0.77 9.92
CA ASP A 122 -10.76 -0.05 10.04
C ASP A 122 -11.13 -0.74 8.72
N ASP A 123 -10.52 -0.32 7.61
CA ASP A 123 -10.67 -0.98 6.31
C ASP A 123 -9.83 -2.26 6.20
N ARG A 124 -8.93 -2.54 7.15
CA ARG A 124 -8.22 -3.82 7.21
C ARG A 124 -9.23 -4.97 7.28
N GLY A 125 -9.03 -6.01 6.47
CA GLY A 125 -9.86 -7.20 6.54
C GLY A 125 -9.81 -8.08 5.31
N LYS A 126 -10.65 -9.11 5.31
CA LYS A 126 -10.83 -10.06 4.21
C LYS A 126 -12.02 -9.60 3.35
N TYR A 127 -11.73 -9.27 2.11
CA TYR A 127 -12.68 -8.86 1.09
C TYR A 127 -12.95 -10.01 0.14
N GLU A 128 -14.21 -10.18 -0.26
CA GLU A 128 -14.65 -11.25 -1.13
C GLU A 128 -15.46 -10.69 -2.30
N CYS A 129 -15.13 -11.15 -3.51
CA CYS A 129 -15.82 -10.81 -4.75
C CYS A 129 -16.73 -11.98 -5.14
N HIS A 130 -18.04 -11.72 -5.18
CA HIS A 130 -19.09 -12.68 -5.53
C HIS A 130 -19.81 -12.24 -6.79
N ILE A 131 -20.16 -13.20 -7.65
CA ILE A 131 -20.83 -12.90 -8.91
C ILE A 131 -21.94 -13.90 -9.23
N VAL A 132 -22.97 -13.42 -9.92
CA VAL A 132 -23.95 -14.26 -10.60
C VAL A 132 -23.93 -13.88 -12.08
N LEU A 133 -23.68 -14.84 -12.95
CA LEU A 133 -23.70 -14.64 -14.40
C LEU A 133 -25.11 -14.87 -14.96
N VAL A 134 -25.50 -14.07 -15.96
CA VAL A 134 -26.77 -14.28 -16.66
C VAL A 134 -26.78 -15.66 -17.32
N GLY A 135 -27.86 -16.42 -17.10
CA GLY A 135 -28.03 -17.75 -17.70
C GLY A 135 -27.28 -18.89 -16.98
N ALA A 136 -26.64 -18.62 -15.83
CA ALA A 136 -26.26 -19.70 -14.92
C ALA A 136 -27.53 -20.46 -14.49
N ASN A 137 -27.47 -21.80 -14.43
CA ASN A 137 -28.63 -22.66 -14.15
C ASN A 137 -29.35 -22.19 -12.88
N ARG A 138 -30.61 -21.76 -13.04
CA ARG A 138 -31.51 -21.18 -12.03
C ARG A 138 -31.89 -22.11 -10.86
N GLY A 139 -31.22 -23.25 -10.73
CA GLY A 139 -31.58 -24.35 -9.82
C GLY A 139 -31.06 -24.20 -8.39
N LYS A 140 -30.02 -23.39 -8.16
CA LYS A 140 -29.69 -22.92 -6.80
C LYS A 140 -30.41 -21.59 -6.63
N ARG A 141 -31.34 -21.56 -5.67
CA ARG A 141 -32.09 -20.37 -5.27
C ARG A 141 -31.14 -19.19 -5.09
N ALA A 142 -31.67 -17.98 -5.29
CA ALA A 142 -31.09 -16.68 -4.99
C ALA A 142 -30.68 -16.52 -3.49
N SER A 143 -29.77 -17.38 -3.04
CA SER A 143 -29.07 -17.34 -1.76
C SER A 143 -27.63 -16.96 -2.11
N PHE A 144 -27.13 -15.91 -1.49
CA PHE A 144 -25.79 -15.34 -1.68
C PHE A 144 -24.64 -16.24 -1.17
N ASP A 145 -24.92 -17.51 -0.88
CA ASP A 145 -23.93 -18.52 -0.47
C ASP A 145 -23.17 -19.10 -1.68
N THR A 146 -22.84 -18.27 -2.67
CA THR A 146 -21.92 -18.65 -3.75
C THR A 146 -20.49 -18.63 -3.24
N GLU A 147 -19.64 -19.56 -3.69
CA GLU A 147 -18.21 -19.42 -3.40
C GLU A 147 -17.66 -18.14 -4.05
N PRO A 148 -16.82 -17.36 -3.34
CA PRO A 148 -16.23 -16.16 -3.92
C PRO A 148 -15.32 -16.53 -5.08
N ILE A 149 -15.30 -15.69 -6.12
CA ILE A 149 -14.38 -15.88 -7.26
C ILE A 149 -12.99 -15.29 -6.98
N LYS A 150 -12.90 -14.40 -5.98
CA LYS A 150 -11.65 -13.77 -5.55
C LYS A 150 -11.73 -13.36 -4.09
N ILE A 151 -10.65 -13.63 -3.36
CA ILE A 151 -10.47 -13.24 -1.96
C ILE A 151 -9.24 -12.34 -1.86
N ILE A 152 -9.36 -11.23 -1.15
CA ILE A 152 -8.26 -10.29 -0.91
C ILE A 152 -8.16 -9.99 0.58
N HIS A 153 -6.96 -10.07 1.12
CA HIS A 153 -6.63 -9.60 2.46
C HIS A 153 -5.98 -8.21 2.35
N LEU A 154 -6.67 -7.19 2.84
CA LEU A 154 -6.18 -5.82 2.86
C LEU A 154 -5.48 -5.53 4.20
N GLU A 155 -4.19 -5.26 4.13
CA GLU A 155 -3.38 -4.79 5.25
C GLU A 155 -3.20 -3.28 5.19
N VAL A 156 -3.38 -2.61 6.35
CA VAL A 156 -3.26 -1.15 6.43
C VAL A 156 -2.10 -0.74 7.33
N ARG A 157 -1.22 0.11 6.81
CA ARG A 157 -0.04 0.65 7.52
C ARG A 157 -0.23 2.12 7.86
N GLN A 158 0.27 2.53 9.02
CA GLN A 158 0.35 3.94 9.38
C GLN A 158 1.52 4.61 8.62
N PRO A 159 1.33 5.84 8.10
CA PRO A 159 2.42 6.58 7.48
C PRO A 159 3.48 6.93 8.53
N ALA A 160 4.76 6.78 8.18
CA ALA A 160 5.85 7.12 9.07
C ALA A 160 5.81 8.63 9.40
N ASN A 161 5.52 8.97 10.66
CA ASN A 161 5.45 10.34 11.14
C ASN A 161 6.85 11.00 11.08
N ARG A 162 7.17 11.70 9.99
CA ARG A 162 8.42 12.48 9.82
C ARG A 162 8.40 13.78 10.63
N ARG A 163 7.96 13.75 11.89
CA ARG A 163 7.80 14.94 12.73
C ARG A 163 8.68 14.92 13.98
N GLY A 164 9.95 14.54 13.81
CA GLY A 164 10.90 14.45 14.93
C GLY A 164 12.27 15.11 14.73
N ARG A 165 12.58 15.68 13.55
CA ARG A 165 13.97 16.12 13.24
C ARG A 165 14.16 17.60 12.94
N VAL A 166 13.13 18.43 13.10
CA VAL A 166 13.25 19.88 12.84
C VAL A 166 13.62 20.66 14.13
N GLY A 167 13.16 20.21 15.31
CA GLY A 167 13.43 20.92 16.58
C GLY A 167 14.89 20.92 17.03
N LEU A 168 15.62 19.82 16.80
CA LEU A 168 17.05 19.70 17.15
C LEU A 168 17.94 20.62 16.32
N ALA A 169 17.61 20.84 15.04
CA ALA A 169 18.39 21.70 14.16
C ALA A 169 18.29 23.18 14.56
N VAL A 170 17.08 23.64 14.95
CA VAL A 170 16.86 25.03 15.39
C VAL A 170 17.48 25.30 16.77
N GLY A 171 17.43 24.31 17.68
CA GLY A 171 18.08 24.42 18.99
C GLY A 171 19.61 24.51 18.91
N LEU A 172 20.24 23.68 18.06
CA LEU A 172 21.70 23.67 17.90
C LEU A 172 22.22 24.95 17.23
N THR A 173 21.49 25.50 16.24
CA THR A 173 21.91 26.73 15.56
C THR A 173 21.83 27.94 16.48
N THR A 174 20.78 28.05 17.30
CA THR A 174 20.61 29.16 18.27
C THR A 174 21.66 29.14 19.39
N LEU A 175 22.01 27.95 19.90
CA LEU A 175 23.08 27.80 20.90
C LEU A 175 24.46 28.13 20.32
N ALA A 176 24.76 27.69 19.10
CA ALA A 176 26.04 27.96 18.45
C ALA A 176 26.24 29.44 18.14
N THR A 177 25.19 30.15 17.67
CA THR A 177 25.28 31.60 17.41
C THR A 177 25.45 32.39 18.69
N LEU A 178 24.74 32.05 19.77
CA LEU A 178 24.90 32.70 21.08
C LEU A 178 26.33 32.53 21.62
N LEU A 179 26.90 31.32 21.53
CA LEU A 179 28.28 31.05 21.94
C LEU A 179 29.29 31.88 21.14
N LEU A 180 29.14 31.98 19.81
CA LEU A 180 30.02 32.79 18.96
C LEU A 180 29.97 34.28 19.34
N VAL A 181 28.78 34.82 19.62
CA VAL A 181 28.61 36.21 20.05
C VAL A 181 29.29 36.46 21.40
N LEU A 182 29.15 35.54 22.36
CA LEU A 182 29.81 35.64 23.67
C LEU A 182 31.34 35.60 23.54
N VAL A 183 31.88 34.69 22.73
CA VAL A 183 33.33 34.60 22.47
C VAL A 183 33.86 35.87 21.81
N ALA A 184 33.15 36.41 20.81
CA ALA A 184 33.52 37.66 20.16
C ALA A 184 33.49 38.85 21.13
N ALA A 185 32.44 38.96 21.96
CA ALA A 185 32.33 40.02 22.96
C ALA A 185 33.45 39.96 23.99
N PHE A 186 33.75 38.76 24.53
CA PHE A 186 34.89 38.54 25.43
C PHE A 186 36.22 38.90 24.76
N GLY A 187 36.43 38.49 23.50
CA GLY A 187 37.62 38.83 22.73
C GLY A 187 37.79 40.34 22.54
N VAL A 188 36.72 41.07 22.23
CA VAL A 188 36.73 42.53 22.11
C VAL A 188 37.05 43.21 23.44
N VAL A 189 36.48 42.74 24.56
CA VAL A 189 36.76 43.29 25.90
C VAL A 189 38.23 43.08 26.27
N ILE A 190 38.76 41.87 26.07
CA ILE A 190 40.18 41.57 26.32
C ILE A 190 41.07 42.43 25.42
N PHE A 191 40.77 42.54 24.13
CA PHE A 191 41.52 43.38 23.19
C PHE A 191 41.52 44.86 23.61
N ARG A 192 40.36 45.38 24.05
CA ARG A 192 40.26 46.75 24.57
C ARG A 192 41.08 46.93 25.85
N ASN A 193 41.06 45.96 26.76
CA ASN A 193 41.90 46.00 27.96
C ASN A 193 43.40 45.90 27.63
N CYS A 194 43.80 45.06 26.68
CA CYS A 194 45.19 44.97 26.22
C CYS A 194 45.66 46.26 25.55
N GLN A 195 44.79 46.95 24.80
CA GLN A 195 45.09 48.27 24.22
C GLN A 195 45.24 49.34 25.31
N VAL A 196 44.40 49.31 26.35
CA VAL A 196 44.50 50.24 27.49
C VAL A 196 45.80 50.04 28.27
N SER A 197 46.30 48.80 28.38
CA SER A 197 47.58 48.50 29.04
C SER A 197 48.83 48.93 28.24
N LYS A 198 48.70 49.33 26.96
CA LYS A 198 49.82 49.70 26.07
C LYS A 198 49.99 51.20 25.82
N LYS A 199 49.38 52.10 26.59
CA LYS A 199 49.71 53.54 26.48
C LYS A 199 51.08 53.82 27.11
N PRO A 200 52.10 54.28 26.36
CA PRO A 200 53.39 54.64 26.93
C PRO A 200 53.31 56.03 27.56
N THR A 201 53.63 56.12 28.86
CA THR A 201 53.90 57.38 29.54
C THR A 201 55.25 57.92 29.05
N SER A 202 55.23 59.05 28.36
CA SER A 202 56.43 59.78 27.92
C SER A 202 57.27 60.24 29.11
N PHE A 203 58.57 59.94 29.11
CA PHE A 203 59.57 60.64 29.93
C PHE A 203 60.64 61.26 29.00
N GLN A 204 60.92 62.52 29.30
CA GLN A 204 61.63 63.55 28.52
C GLN A 204 63.04 63.16 28.04
N PHE A 205 63.39 63.54 26.80
CA PHE A 205 64.74 64.00 26.48
C PHE A 205 64.64 65.09 25.39
N SER A 206 64.84 66.34 25.78
CA SER A 206 64.93 67.49 24.87
C SER A 206 66.28 67.48 24.15
N VAL A 207 66.27 67.59 22.83
CA VAL A 207 67.44 67.97 22.03
C VAL A 207 66.99 69.13 21.13
N ASP A 208 67.32 70.35 21.54
CA ASP A 208 67.43 71.55 20.69
C ASP A 208 68.81 72.11 21.04
N GLU A 209 69.80 71.97 20.15
CA GLU A 209 70.17 72.93 19.10
C GLU A 209 70.90 74.16 19.66
N GLU A 210 72.18 74.26 19.28
CA GLU A 210 72.93 75.51 19.06
C GLU A 210 73.38 76.38 20.26
N PHE A 211 74.62 76.19 20.76
CA PHE A 211 75.58 77.29 21.02
C PHE A 211 76.95 76.76 21.49
N ARG A 212 77.98 76.80 20.64
CA ARG A 212 79.38 77.01 21.04
C ARG A 212 80.25 77.44 19.84
N LEU A 213 80.41 78.75 19.71
CA LEU A 213 81.69 79.35 19.35
C LEU A 213 82.15 80.18 20.55
N GLN A 214 83.15 79.67 21.27
CA GLN A 214 84.28 80.37 21.89
C GLN A 214 85.14 79.36 22.67
#